data_AF-A0A6N9Q8M9-F1
#
_entry.id   AF-A0A6N9Q8M9-F1
#
_cell.length_a   1.000
_cell.length_b   1.000
_cell.length_c   1.000
_cell.angle_alpha   90.00
_cell.angle_beta   90.00
_cell.angle_gamma   90.00
#
_symmetry.space_group_name_H-M   'P 1'
#
loop_
_entity.id
_entity.type
_entity.pdbx_description
1 polymer ?
#
loop_
_entity_poly.entity_id
_entity_poly.type
_entity_poly.pdbx_seq_one_letter_code
_entity_poly.pdbx_strand_id
1 'polypeptide(L)'
;MEFITDEFMNKVVEENPKPLNELGEFVYYRTYSRWLSDKRRRELWQETCKRAVNYNMNLAKKHIEEIGFPIDFKKLRKEAQLFFTNMYKTKQFCSGRTLWVGGANSTIEEKFVLGNFNCSFLNISKWNDLKDLFYLLMVGTGVGFRCSKEMARRLPKIRIDTTLLHSEYNPVPIGQRLENTKLSLFDNGFAKIYVGDSKEAWRDALGFYLELLTMKEYEHIHTIKISYNSVRPKGERLKTFGGTASGHEPLREMFVGFDKTLKNKIDPHLEPIVSDEKGYGQVRPIHILDMGNLIGANVVVGGKLF
;
A
#
# COMPACT_ATOMS: atom_id res chain seq x y z
N MET A 1 -16.44 12.23 -17.71
CA MET A 1 -16.87 13.49 -18.34
C MET A 1 -15.77 14.53 -18.21
N GLU A 2 -15.54 15.33 -19.24
CA GLU A 2 -14.64 16.47 -19.18
C GLU A 2 -15.42 17.73 -18.76
N PHE A 3 -15.06 18.33 -17.62
CA PHE A 3 -15.69 19.54 -17.09
C PHE A 3 -14.89 20.80 -17.45
N ILE A 4 -13.57 20.67 -17.56
CA ILE A 4 -12.65 21.72 -17.99
C ILE A 4 -12.27 21.50 -19.44
N THR A 5 -12.64 22.42 -20.33
CA THR A 5 -12.24 22.40 -21.74
C THR A 5 -10.86 22.99 -21.94
N ASP A 6 -10.19 22.66 -23.05
CA ASP A 6 -8.91 23.27 -23.41
C ASP A 6 -9.03 24.78 -23.64
N GLU A 7 -10.15 25.24 -24.21
CA GLU A 7 -10.43 26.67 -24.40
C GLU A 7 -10.43 27.44 -23.07
N PHE A 8 -11.15 26.94 -22.06
CA PHE A 8 -11.20 27.57 -20.75
C PHE A 8 -9.83 27.52 -20.06
N MET A 9 -9.15 26.37 -20.14
CA MET A 9 -7.81 26.21 -19.57
C MET A 9 -6.83 27.22 -20.17
N ASN A 10 -6.79 27.34 -21.50
CA ASN A 10 -5.88 28.24 -22.21
C ASN A 10 -6.15 29.70 -21.86
N LYS A 11 -7.42 30.11 -21.76
CA LYS A 11 -7.79 31.45 -21.29
C LYS A 11 -7.22 31.76 -19.90
N VAL A 12 -7.35 30.84 -18.96
CA VAL A 12 -6.84 31.03 -17.59
C VAL A 12 -5.29 31.09 -17.55
N VAL A 13 -4.63 30.33 -18.43
CA VAL A 13 -3.17 30.35 -18.60
C VAL A 13 -2.71 31.68 -19.19
N GLU A 14 -3.40 32.21 -20.20
CA GLU A 14 -3.10 33.52 -20.80
C GLU A 14 -3.24 34.67 -19.78
N GLU A 15 -4.25 34.62 -18.92
CA GLU A 15 -4.46 35.61 -17.84
C GLU A 15 -3.38 35.54 -16.74
N ASN A 16 -2.69 34.40 -16.57
CA ASN A 16 -1.68 34.21 -15.54
C ASN A 16 -0.59 33.20 -15.98
N PRO A 17 0.34 33.61 -16.86
CA PRO A 17 1.24 32.68 -17.55
C PRO A 17 2.28 32.01 -16.64
N LYS A 18 2.59 32.60 -15.48
CA LYS A 18 3.56 32.06 -14.52
C LYS A 18 2.95 31.94 -13.12
N PRO A 19 2.08 30.93 -12.89
CA PRO A 19 1.40 30.74 -11.60
C PRO A 19 2.30 30.25 -10.47
N LEU A 20 3.45 29.65 -10.80
CA LEU A 20 4.40 29.09 -9.84
C LEU A 20 5.67 29.97 -9.80
N ASN A 21 6.24 30.17 -8.60
CA ASN A 21 7.60 30.69 -8.46
C ASN A 21 8.64 29.60 -8.81
N GLU A 22 9.94 29.94 -8.87
CA GLU A 22 10.96 28.98 -9.31
C GLU A 22 10.99 27.70 -8.45
N LEU A 23 10.86 27.85 -7.13
CA LEU A 23 10.85 26.72 -6.21
C LEU A 23 9.61 25.84 -6.41
N GLY A 24 8.44 26.45 -6.57
CA GLY A 24 7.18 25.77 -6.80
C GLY A 24 7.18 25.00 -8.13
N GLU A 25 7.75 25.59 -9.18
CA GLU A 25 7.93 24.95 -10.48
C GLU A 25 8.87 23.75 -10.40
N PHE A 26 10.03 23.91 -9.74
CA PHE A 26 10.97 22.81 -9.51
C PHE A 26 10.33 21.66 -8.72
N VAL A 27 9.65 21.96 -7.61
CA VAL A 27 8.96 20.96 -6.77
C VAL A 27 7.86 20.25 -7.57
N TYR A 28 7.08 21.00 -8.36
CA TYR A 28 6.04 20.43 -9.21
C TYR A 28 6.58 19.41 -10.21
N TYR A 29 7.60 19.79 -10.99
CA TYR A 29 8.15 18.90 -12.01
C TYR A 29 8.81 17.64 -11.45
N ARG A 30 9.45 17.77 -10.28
CA ARG A 30 10.06 16.63 -9.57
C ARG A 30 9.02 15.68 -8.96
N THR A 31 7.91 16.21 -8.44
CA THR A 31 7.04 15.46 -7.50
C THR A 31 5.68 15.09 -8.07
N TYR A 32 5.03 16.00 -8.79
CA TYR A 32 3.62 15.86 -9.19
C TYR A 32 3.41 15.69 -10.68
N SER A 33 4.34 16.20 -11.49
CA SER A 33 4.24 16.13 -12.94
C SER A 33 4.49 14.72 -13.46
N ARG A 34 3.50 14.12 -14.13
CA ARG A 34 3.61 12.76 -14.68
C ARG A 34 4.23 12.74 -16.07
N TRP A 35 4.79 11.59 -16.45
CA TRP A 35 5.26 11.36 -17.82
C TRP A 35 4.09 11.03 -18.75
N LEU A 36 3.97 11.77 -19.85
CA LEU A 36 3.03 11.55 -20.94
C LEU A 36 3.77 10.84 -22.08
N SER A 37 3.57 9.52 -22.20
CA SER A 37 4.29 8.69 -23.17
C SER A 37 4.04 9.07 -24.62
N ASP A 38 2.80 9.46 -24.93
CA ASP A 38 2.33 9.94 -26.23
C ASP A 38 2.98 11.28 -26.62
N LYS A 39 3.11 12.21 -25.67
CA LYS A 39 3.73 13.53 -25.90
C LYS A 39 5.24 13.56 -25.67
N ARG A 40 5.84 12.46 -25.19
CA ARG A 40 7.27 12.34 -24.83
C ARG A 40 7.77 13.46 -23.92
N ARG A 41 6.94 13.91 -22.99
CA ARG A 41 7.27 14.96 -22.02
C ARG A 41 6.54 14.76 -20.70
N ARG A 42 6.91 15.56 -19.71
CA ARG A 42 6.19 15.68 -18.45
C ARG A 42 4.96 16.60 -18.60
N GLU A 43 3.95 16.39 -17.75
CA GLU A 43 2.78 17.27 -17.63
C GLU A 43 3.19 18.71 -17.31
N LEU A 44 2.43 19.66 -17.84
CA LEU A 44 2.46 21.05 -17.40
C LEU A 44 1.46 21.27 -16.24
N TRP A 45 1.68 22.30 -15.42
CA TRP A 45 0.87 22.54 -14.22
C TRP A 45 -0.64 22.57 -14.52
N GLN A 46 -1.04 23.26 -15.57
CA GLN A 46 -2.42 23.33 -16.04
C GLN A 46 -3.00 21.97 -16.44
N GLU A 47 -2.19 21.06 -17.01
CA GLU A 47 -2.64 19.71 -17.38
C GLU A 47 -2.91 18.88 -16.12
N THR A 48 -2.03 18.98 -15.11
CA THR A 48 -2.24 18.34 -13.80
C THR A 48 -3.48 18.92 -13.09
N CYS A 49 -3.66 20.24 -13.08
CA CYS A 49 -4.87 20.88 -12.52
C CYS A 49 -6.14 20.39 -13.23
N LYS A 50 -6.14 20.39 -14.57
CA LYS A 50 -7.27 19.94 -15.40
C LYS A 50 -7.65 18.51 -15.05
N ARG A 51 -6.68 17.61 -15.00
CA ARG A 51 -6.86 16.19 -14.69
C ARG A 51 -7.39 15.97 -13.27
N ALA A 52 -6.80 16.63 -12.28
CA ALA A 52 -7.21 16.52 -10.88
C ALA A 52 -8.63 17.07 -10.63
N VAL A 53 -8.99 18.21 -11.25
CA VAL A 53 -10.34 18.78 -11.15
C VAL A 53 -11.35 17.85 -11.82
N ASN A 54 -11.10 17.43 -13.05
CA ASN A 54 -12.00 16.51 -13.75
C ASN A 54 -12.21 15.22 -12.94
N TYR A 55 -11.17 14.64 -12.35
CA TYR A 55 -11.29 13.47 -11.49
C TYR A 55 -12.25 13.70 -10.32
N ASN A 56 -12.04 14.76 -9.53
CA ASN A 56 -12.89 15.07 -8.38
C ASN A 56 -14.34 15.35 -8.78
N MET A 57 -14.56 16.10 -9.87
CA MET A 57 -15.90 16.42 -10.36
C MET A 57 -16.63 15.18 -10.88
N ASN A 58 -15.92 14.20 -11.45
CA ASN A 58 -16.52 12.93 -11.84
C ASN A 58 -16.91 12.07 -10.61
N LEU A 59 -16.15 12.12 -9.51
CA LEU A 59 -16.55 11.47 -8.26
C LEU A 59 -17.85 12.08 -7.72
N ALA A 60 -17.94 13.41 -7.68
CA ALA A 60 -19.14 14.11 -7.25
C ALA A 60 -20.35 13.78 -8.16
N LYS A 61 -20.15 13.81 -9.48
CA LYS A 61 -21.17 13.41 -10.46
C LYS A 61 -21.66 11.99 -10.21
N LYS A 62 -20.74 11.03 -10.08
CA LYS A 62 -21.07 9.61 -9.86
C LYS A 62 -21.86 9.43 -8.57
N HIS A 63 -21.48 10.11 -7.49
CA HIS A 63 -22.21 10.07 -6.23
C HIS A 63 -23.65 10.59 -6.38
N ILE A 64 -23.85 11.73 -7.05
CA ILE A 64 -25.18 12.30 -7.31
C ILE A 64 -26.07 11.33 -8.10
N GLU A 65 -25.49 10.67 -9.12
CA GLU A 65 -26.17 9.63 -9.91
C GLU A 65 -26.58 8.43 -9.04
N GLU A 66 -25.68 7.94 -8.19
CA GLU A 66 -25.91 6.79 -7.31
C GLU A 66 -27.02 7.06 -6.27
N ILE A 67 -27.13 8.29 -5.76
CA ILE A 67 -28.20 8.67 -4.83
C ILE A 67 -29.51 9.09 -5.53
N GLY A 68 -29.57 9.03 -6.86
CA GLY A 68 -30.78 9.26 -7.65
C GLY A 68 -31.20 10.73 -7.79
N PHE A 69 -30.30 11.69 -7.57
CA PHE A 69 -30.61 13.12 -7.72
C PHE A 69 -30.37 13.60 -9.16
N PRO A 70 -31.15 14.57 -9.66
CA PRO A 70 -30.92 15.15 -10.99
C PRO A 70 -29.60 15.93 -11.02
N ILE A 71 -28.84 15.73 -12.10
CA ILE A 71 -27.54 16.38 -12.29
C ILE A 71 -27.72 17.73 -12.98
N ASP A 72 -27.38 18.81 -12.28
CA ASP A 72 -27.21 20.13 -12.90
C ASP A 72 -25.78 20.27 -13.48
N PHE A 73 -25.63 19.92 -14.75
CA PHE A 73 -24.34 20.03 -15.45
C PHE A 73 -23.84 21.48 -15.57
N LYS A 74 -24.71 22.49 -15.54
CA LYS A 74 -24.29 23.90 -15.60
C LYS A 74 -23.66 24.31 -14.29
N LYS A 75 -24.26 23.92 -13.16
CA LYS A 75 -23.71 24.14 -11.82
C LYS A 75 -22.39 23.40 -11.63
N LEU A 76 -22.32 22.12 -11.97
CA LEU A 76 -21.08 21.34 -11.87
C LEU A 76 -19.94 21.91 -12.72
N ARG A 77 -20.21 22.35 -13.95
CA ARG A 77 -19.17 23.00 -14.78
C ARG A 77 -18.70 24.33 -14.17
N LYS A 78 -19.61 25.14 -13.63
CA LYS A 78 -19.23 26.40 -12.96
C LYS A 78 -18.35 26.15 -11.74
N GLU A 79 -18.68 25.13 -10.94
CA GLU A 79 -17.87 24.71 -9.79
C GLU A 79 -16.49 24.21 -10.22
N ALA A 80 -16.44 23.36 -11.26
CA ALA A 80 -15.19 22.88 -11.83
C ALA A 80 -14.28 24.03 -12.29
N GLN A 81 -14.82 25.01 -13.01
CA GLN A 81 -14.07 26.17 -13.50
C GLN A 81 -13.50 27.02 -12.36
N LEU A 82 -14.28 27.23 -11.29
CA LEU A 82 -13.80 27.91 -10.08
C LEU A 82 -12.70 27.09 -9.40
N PHE A 83 -12.89 25.78 -9.27
CA PHE A 83 -11.92 24.87 -8.69
C PHE A 83 -10.59 24.91 -9.45
N PHE A 84 -10.64 24.75 -10.78
CA PHE A 84 -9.48 24.85 -11.66
C PHE A 84 -8.78 26.18 -11.52
N THR A 85 -9.51 27.30 -11.58
CA THR A 85 -8.93 28.64 -11.51
C THR A 85 -8.17 28.85 -10.20
N ASN A 86 -8.78 28.44 -9.08
CA ASN A 86 -8.15 28.57 -7.77
C ASN A 86 -6.95 27.63 -7.60
N MET A 87 -7.01 26.39 -8.13
CA MET A 87 -5.85 25.50 -8.15
C MET A 87 -4.71 26.05 -8.98
N TYR A 88 -5.00 26.46 -10.21
CA TYR A 88 -4.01 26.99 -11.15
C TYR A 88 -3.32 28.23 -10.57
N LYS A 89 -4.11 29.17 -10.01
CA LYS A 89 -3.62 30.39 -9.35
C LYS A 89 -3.11 30.16 -7.92
N THR A 90 -2.84 28.90 -7.54
CA THR A 90 -2.25 28.49 -6.25
C THR A 90 -2.97 29.00 -5.00
N LYS A 91 -4.28 29.24 -5.09
CA LYS A 91 -5.12 29.70 -3.96
C LYS A 91 -5.63 28.54 -3.11
N GLN A 92 -5.72 27.35 -3.71
CA GLN A 92 -6.11 26.12 -3.03
C GLN A 92 -5.46 24.92 -3.74
N PHE A 93 -5.28 23.81 -3.02
CA PHE A 93 -4.71 22.60 -3.58
C PHE A 93 -5.49 21.38 -3.13
N CYS A 94 -5.56 20.37 -4.00
CA CYS A 94 -5.85 19.01 -3.55
C CYS A 94 -4.66 18.48 -2.74
N SER A 95 -4.87 17.35 -2.05
CA SER A 95 -3.74 16.62 -1.48
C SER A 95 -2.70 16.30 -2.56
N GLY A 96 -1.41 16.27 -2.20
CA GLY A 96 -0.34 15.89 -3.13
C GLY A 96 -0.58 14.51 -3.76
N ARG A 97 -1.29 13.64 -3.05
CA ARG A 97 -1.70 12.35 -3.56
C ARG A 97 -2.66 12.48 -4.74
N THR A 98 -3.73 13.26 -4.59
CA THR A 98 -4.71 13.51 -5.65
C THR A 98 -4.08 14.19 -6.85
N LEU A 99 -3.10 15.09 -6.66
CA LEU A 99 -2.33 15.66 -7.77
C LEU A 99 -1.58 14.57 -8.56
N TRP A 100 -1.00 13.58 -7.87
CA TRP A 100 -0.29 12.48 -8.50
C TRP A 100 -1.20 11.42 -9.13
N VAL A 101 -2.29 11.01 -8.46
CA VAL A 101 -3.09 9.84 -8.88
C VAL A 101 -4.45 10.17 -9.49
N GLY A 102 -5.06 11.31 -9.14
CA GLY A 102 -6.44 11.63 -9.53
C GLY A 102 -6.54 11.93 -11.02
N GLY A 103 -7.22 11.08 -11.79
CA GLY A 103 -7.34 11.24 -13.24
C GLY A 103 -6.17 10.65 -14.04
N ALA A 104 -5.15 10.08 -13.37
CA ALA A 104 -3.86 9.71 -13.97
C ALA A 104 -3.92 8.50 -14.92
N ASN A 105 -4.74 7.51 -14.59
CA ASN A 105 -4.92 6.27 -15.34
C ASN A 105 -6.14 5.52 -14.76
N SER A 106 -7.02 5.01 -15.63
CA SER A 106 -8.18 4.21 -15.26
C SER A 106 -7.85 3.04 -14.33
N THR A 107 -6.70 2.38 -14.51
CA THR A 107 -6.27 1.27 -13.64
C THR A 107 -6.04 1.74 -12.20
N ILE A 108 -5.46 2.93 -12.01
CA ILE A 108 -5.22 3.49 -10.67
C ILE A 108 -6.56 3.91 -10.04
N GLU A 109 -7.42 4.53 -10.83
CA GLU A 109 -8.72 5.01 -10.38
C GLU A 109 -9.69 3.89 -10.01
N GLU A 110 -9.66 2.76 -10.72
CA GLU A 110 -10.56 1.63 -10.48
C GLU A 110 -10.01 0.67 -9.42
N LYS A 111 -8.70 0.35 -9.48
CA LYS A 111 -8.12 -0.72 -8.65
C LYS A 111 -7.42 -0.23 -7.39
N PHE A 112 -7.03 1.05 -7.34
CA PHE A 112 -6.23 1.61 -6.23
C PHE A 112 -6.87 2.87 -5.64
N VAL A 113 -8.19 2.84 -5.45
CA VAL A 113 -8.98 3.96 -4.87
C VAL A 113 -8.41 4.40 -3.51
N LEU A 114 -8.01 3.43 -2.66
CA LEU A 114 -7.36 3.70 -1.37
C LEU A 114 -6.07 4.52 -1.52
N GLY A 115 -5.41 4.42 -2.68
CA GLY A 115 -4.26 5.20 -3.02
C GLY A 115 -4.51 6.70 -3.02
N ASN A 116 -5.76 7.19 -3.06
CA ASN A 116 -6.07 8.62 -2.91
C ASN A 116 -6.08 9.09 -1.44
N PHE A 117 -6.16 8.17 -0.49
CA PHE A 117 -6.14 8.45 0.95
C PHE A 117 -4.73 8.29 1.51
N ASN A 118 -4.08 9.42 1.81
CA ASN A 118 -2.67 9.42 2.17
C ASN A 118 -2.38 8.96 3.61
N CYS A 119 -3.36 9.07 4.51
CA CYS A 119 -3.21 8.65 5.91
C CYS A 119 -4.40 7.78 6.34
N SER A 120 -4.14 6.82 7.23
CA SER A 120 -5.17 5.97 7.85
C SER A 120 -4.80 5.67 9.31
N PHE A 121 -5.77 5.12 10.05
CA PHE A 121 -5.57 4.62 11.40
C PHE A 121 -6.31 3.29 11.58
N LEU A 122 -5.70 2.34 12.31
CA LEU A 122 -6.38 1.12 12.73
C LEU A 122 -5.99 0.64 14.13
N ASN A 123 -6.90 -0.10 14.73
CA ASN A 123 -6.68 -0.84 15.96
C ASN A 123 -6.26 -2.26 15.61
N ILE A 124 -5.14 -2.75 16.16
CA ILE A 124 -4.73 -4.16 16.00
C ILE A 124 -5.43 -5.00 17.08
N SER A 125 -6.61 -5.50 16.73
CA SER A 125 -7.55 -6.25 17.57
C SER A 125 -7.67 -7.73 17.21
N LYS A 126 -7.31 -8.09 15.97
CA LYS A 126 -7.18 -9.46 15.44
C LYS A 126 -5.92 -9.54 14.57
N TRP A 127 -5.37 -10.74 14.39
CA TRP A 127 -4.16 -10.95 13.59
C TRP A 127 -4.27 -10.44 12.15
N ASN A 128 -5.47 -10.55 11.56
CA ASN A 128 -5.75 -10.03 10.23
C ASN A 128 -5.60 -8.51 10.11
N ASP A 129 -5.66 -7.75 11.20
CA ASP A 129 -5.46 -6.29 11.14
C ASP A 129 -4.02 -5.93 10.70
N LEU A 130 -3.04 -6.81 10.95
CA LEU A 130 -1.67 -6.65 10.43
C LEU A 130 -1.60 -6.79 8.91
N LYS A 131 -2.51 -7.56 8.30
CA LYS A 131 -2.63 -7.66 6.83
C LYS A 131 -3.08 -6.31 6.26
N ASP A 132 -4.05 -5.68 6.90
CA ASP A 132 -4.57 -4.38 6.49
C ASP A 132 -3.50 -3.28 6.65
N LEU A 133 -2.79 -3.27 7.78
CA LEU A 133 -1.63 -2.40 7.98
C LEU A 133 -0.61 -2.55 6.83
N PHE A 134 -0.25 -3.80 6.49
CA PHE A 134 0.72 -4.07 5.45
C PHE A 134 0.24 -3.63 4.06
N TYR A 135 -1.02 -3.93 3.72
CA TYR A 135 -1.59 -3.54 2.43
C TYR A 135 -1.70 -2.02 2.27
N LEU A 136 -2.20 -1.32 3.30
CA LEU A 136 -2.32 0.14 3.30
C LEU A 136 -0.96 0.83 3.11
N LEU A 137 0.07 0.35 3.81
CA LEU A 137 1.43 0.85 3.62
C LEU A 137 1.92 0.62 2.17
N MET A 138 1.66 -0.55 1.58
CA MET A 138 2.05 -0.87 0.20
C MET A 138 1.33 -0.05 -0.89
N VAL A 139 0.15 0.52 -0.61
CA VAL A 139 -0.49 1.51 -1.50
C VAL A 139 -0.06 2.95 -1.22
N GLY A 140 0.93 3.10 -0.34
CA GLY A 140 1.57 4.36 0.02
C GLY A 140 0.78 5.18 1.04
N THR A 141 -0.17 4.59 1.76
CA THR A 141 -0.87 5.25 2.85
C THR A 141 -0.02 5.18 4.12
N GLY A 142 0.23 6.31 4.77
CA GLY A 142 0.82 6.33 6.11
C GLY A 142 -0.21 5.84 7.13
N VAL A 143 0.15 4.88 7.98
CA VAL A 143 -0.81 4.24 8.88
C VAL A 143 -0.37 4.37 10.32
N GLY A 144 -1.15 5.09 11.12
CA GLY A 144 -1.06 5.00 12.57
C GLY A 144 -1.75 3.74 13.06
N PHE A 145 -1.19 3.04 14.03
CA PHE A 145 -1.88 1.91 14.63
C PHE A 145 -1.75 1.89 16.15
N ARG A 146 -2.72 1.25 16.80
CA ARG A 146 -2.78 1.11 18.26
C ARG A 146 -3.02 -0.34 18.66
N CYS A 147 -2.33 -0.78 19.71
CA CYS A 147 -2.66 -1.99 20.44
C CYS A 147 -2.55 -1.70 21.95
N SER A 148 -3.68 -1.64 22.66
CA SER A 148 -3.67 -1.48 24.12
C SER A 148 -3.35 -2.81 24.81
N LYS A 149 -3.01 -2.78 26.11
CA LYS A 149 -2.84 -4.01 26.92
C LYS A 149 -4.09 -4.89 26.90
N GLU A 150 -5.28 -4.29 26.93
CA GLU A 150 -6.55 -5.01 26.87
C GLU A 150 -6.78 -5.66 25.50
N MET A 151 -6.49 -4.94 24.42
CA MET A 151 -6.57 -5.49 23.06
C MET A 151 -5.60 -6.66 22.88
N ALA A 152 -4.35 -6.50 23.32
CA ALA A 152 -3.34 -7.54 23.24
C ALA A 152 -3.73 -8.81 24.01
N ARG A 153 -4.45 -8.69 25.13
CA ARG A 153 -5.00 -9.83 25.89
C ARG A 153 -6.16 -10.54 25.19
N ARG A 154 -6.92 -9.82 24.34
CA ARG A 154 -8.04 -10.37 23.57
C ARG A 154 -7.61 -11.00 22.25
N LEU A 155 -6.39 -10.72 21.78
CA LEU A 155 -5.84 -11.40 20.61
C LEU A 155 -5.78 -12.90 20.85
N PRO A 156 -6.17 -13.73 19.87
CA PRO A 156 -5.92 -15.17 19.93
C PRO A 156 -4.45 -15.43 20.23
N LYS A 157 -4.17 -16.38 21.13
CA LYS A 157 -2.80 -16.82 21.39
C LYS A 157 -2.13 -17.26 20.09
N ILE A 158 -0.82 -17.12 20.03
CA ILE A 158 -0.01 -17.45 18.86
C ILE A 158 1.07 -18.46 19.22
N ARG A 159 1.32 -19.40 18.32
CA ARG A 159 2.35 -20.41 18.48
C ARG A 159 3.75 -19.82 18.34
N ILE A 160 4.63 -20.19 19.26
CA ILE A 160 6.03 -19.75 19.28
C ILE A 160 7.04 -20.91 19.15
N ASP A 161 6.53 -22.13 18.97
CA ASP A 161 7.28 -23.40 18.92
C ASP A 161 7.56 -23.90 17.49
N THR A 162 7.12 -23.18 16.46
CA THR A 162 7.33 -23.58 15.06
C THR A 162 8.74 -23.26 14.57
N THR A 163 9.19 -23.90 13.49
CA THR A 163 10.45 -23.57 12.79
C THR A 163 10.16 -22.80 11.52
N LEU A 164 10.80 -21.64 11.33
CA LEU A 164 10.72 -20.86 10.10
C LEU A 164 11.94 -21.14 9.20
N LEU A 165 11.68 -21.59 7.99
CA LEU A 165 12.69 -21.79 6.94
C LEU A 165 12.39 -20.90 5.74
N HIS A 166 13.45 -20.50 5.04
CA HIS A 166 13.35 -19.78 3.77
C HIS A 166 13.96 -20.62 2.66
N SER A 167 13.29 -20.69 1.53
CA SER A 167 13.84 -21.27 0.31
C SER A 167 14.95 -20.36 -0.23
N GLU A 168 15.96 -20.95 -0.86
CA GLU A 168 16.88 -20.19 -1.69
C GLU A 168 16.10 -19.43 -2.78
N TYR A 169 16.47 -18.18 -3.02
CA TYR A 169 15.81 -17.34 -4.01
C TYR A 169 16.34 -17.64 -5.41
N ASN A 170 15.52 -18.34 -6.20
CA ASN A 170 15.79 -18.67 -7.59
C ASN A 170 14.65 -18.08 -8.44
N PRO A 171 14.76 -16.83 -8.93
CA PRO A 171 13.64 -16.13 -9.56
C PRO A 171 13.16 -16.83 -10.83
N VAL A 172 11.85 -17.01 -10.95
CA VAL A 172 11.25 -17.59 -12.16
C VAL A 172 10.99 -16.51 -13.23
N PRO A 173 10.97 -16.88 -14.54
CA PRO A 173 10.58 -15.98 -15.61
C PRO A 173 9.21 -15.35 -15.38
N ILE A 174 8.99 -14.13 -15.90
CA ILE A 174 7.75 -13.35 -15.68
C ILE A 174 6.47 -14.16 -15.91
N GLY A 175 6.42 -14.95 -17.00
CA GLY A 175 5.24 -15.78 -17.33
C GLY A 175 4.97 -16.96 -16.39
N GLN A 176 5.91 -17.28 -15.50
CA GLN A 176 5.79 -18.35 -14.50
C GLN A 176 5.62 -17.82 -13.07
N ARG A 177 5.70 -16.49 -12.88
CA ARG A 177 5.49 -15.88 -11.57
C ARG A 177 4.03 -16.06 -11.16
N LEU A 178 3.83 -16.53 -9.93
CA LEU A 178 2.49 -16.55 -9.34
C LEU A 178 2.02 -15.11 -9.11
N GLU A 179 0.81 -14.77 -9.55
CA GLU A 179 0.19 -13.48 -9.22
C GLU A 179 -0.31 -13.47 -7.77
N ASN A 180 -0.83 -14.61 -7.31
CA ASN A 180 -1.40 -14.80 -5.97
C ASN A 180 -0.53 -15.74 -5.14
N THR A 181 -0.51 -15.53 -3.83
CA THR A 181 0.20 -16.42 -2.91
C THR A 181 -0.52 -17.77 -2.80
N LYS A 182 0.23 -18.87 -2.79
CA LYS A 182 -0.27 -20.23 -2.60
C LYS A 182 0.28 -20.84 -1.31
N LEU A 183 -0.60 -21.42 -0.49
CA LEU A 183 -0.23 -22.29 0.63
C LEU A 183 -0.26 -23.75 0.18
N SER A 184 0.71 -24.56 0.63
CA SER A 184 0.72 -26.01 0.44
C SER A 184 1.09 -26.69 1.74
N LEU A 185 0.23 -27.61 2.19
CA LEU A 185 0.42 -28.40 3.41
C LEU A 185 0.94 -29.78 3.03
N PHE A 186 1.78 -30.34 3.88
CA PHE A 186 2.39 -31.66 3.69
C PHE A 186 2.13 -32.51 4.93
N ASP A 187 1.84 -33.80 4.72
CA ASP A 187 1.46 -34.74 5.78
C ASP A 187 2.56 -34.94 6.84
N ASN A 188 3.80 -34.55 6.55
CA ASN A 188 4.93 -34.61 7.47
C ASN A 188 5.04 -33.38 8.41
N GLY A 189 4.00 -32.54 8.49
CA GLY A 189 3.95 -31.37 9.37
C GLY A 189 4.68 -30.13 8.80
N PHE A 190 4.94 -30.11 7.50
CA PHE A 190 5.46 -28.94 6.80
C PHE A 190 4.33 -28.14 6.16
N ALA A 191 4.43 -26.81 6.22
CA ALA A 191 3.65 -25.90 5.41
C ALA A 191 4.59 -25.07 4.54
N LYS A 192 4.27 -24.87 3.26
CA LYS A 192 5.03 -24.02 2.35
C LYS A 192 4.19 -22.90 1.76
N ILE A 193 4.63 -21.66 1.97
CA ILE A 193 4.05 -20.45 1.39
C ILE A 193 4.84 -20.07 0.15
N TYR A 194 4.20 -20.10 -1.01
CA TYR A 194 4.75 -19.60 -2.28
C TYR A 194 4.23 -18.18 -2.50
N VAL A 195 5.08 -17.19 -2.24
CA VAL A 195 4.72 -15.78 -2.32
C VAL A 195 4.51 -15.38 -3.79
N GLY A 196 3.38 -14.73 -4.09
CA GLY A 196 3.10 -14.15 -5.41
C GLY A 196 3.70 -12.76 -5.63
N ASP A 197 3.64 -12.26 -6.87
CA ASP A 197 4.27 -11.02 -7.33
C ASP A 197 3.31 -9.80 -7.37
N SER A 198 2.44 -9.69 -6.35
CA SER A 198 1.48 -8.59 -6.19
C SER A 198 1.40 -8.12 -4.74
N LYS A 199 0.84 -6.92 -4.50
CA LYS A 199 0.67 -6.39 -3.12
C LYS A 199 -0.30 -7.26 -2.33
N GLU A 200 -1.36 -7.70 -3.01
CA GLU A 200 -2.38 -8.61 -2.51
C GLU A 200 -1.73 -9.95 -2.12
N ALA A 201 -0.85 -10.50 -2.96
CA ALA A 201 -0.12 -11.71 -2.63
C ALA A 201 0.80 -11.55 -1.41
N TRP A 202 1.51 -10.42 -1.27
CA TRP A 202 2.37 -10.18 -0.11
C TRP A 202 1.55 -10.09 1.18
N ARG A 203 0.41 -9.38 1.14
CA ARG A 203 -0.59 -9.36 2.22
C ARG A 203 -1.07 -10.77 2.57
N ASP A 204 -1.38 -11.58 1.57
CA ASP A 204 -1.91 -12.94 1.77
C ASP A 204 -0.85 -13.90 2.30
N ALA A 205 0.42 -13.74 1.92
CA ALA A 205 1.54 -14.48 2.50
C ALA A 205 1.68 -14.20 4.00
N LEU A 206 1.53 -12.93 4.42
CA LEU A 206 1.47 -12.57 5.83
C LEU A 206 0.25 -13.20 6.51
N GLY A 207 -0.90 -13.19 5.84
CA GLY A 207 -2.12 -13.86 6.34
C GLY A 207 -1.90 -15.33 6.62
N PHE A 208 -1.45 -16.11 5.64
CA PHE A 208 -1.17 -17.53 5.80
C PHE A 208 -0.14 -17.79 6.89
N TYR A 209 0.91 -16.98 7.00
CA TYR A 209 1.89 -17.11 8.07
C TYR A 209 1.24 -16.96 9.45
N LEU A 210 0.41 -15.94 9.64
CA LEU A 210 -0.30 -15.72 10.91
C LEU A 210 -1.35 -16.81 11.20
N GLU A 211 -2.07 -17.27 10.19
CA GLU A 211 -3.07 -18.35 10.30
C GLU A 211 -2.41 -19.66 10.74
N LEU A 212 -1.28 -20.04 10.13
CA LEU A 212 -0.49 -21.23 10.51
C LEU A 212 -0.03 -21.20 11.98
N LEU A 213 0.14 -20.01 12.56
CA LEU A 213 0.56 -19.85 13.96
C LEU A 213 -0.61 -19.73 14.94
N THR A 214 -1.84 -19.50 14.47
CA THR A 214 -2.95 -19.08 15.36
C THR A 214 -4.20 -19.97 15.26
N MET A 215 -4.40 -20.67 14.14
CA MET A 215 -5.56 -21.54 13.95
C MET A 215 -5.27 -22.97 14.39
N LYS A 216 -6.23 -23.56 15.10
CA LYS A 216 -6.09 -24.92 15.67
C LYS A 216 -5.92 -26.00 14.61
N GLU A 217 -6.52 -25.81 13.43
CA GLU A 217 -6.40 -26.75 12.31
C GLU A 217 -4.96 -26.96 11.83
N TYR A 218 -4.06 -26.01 12.11
CA TYR A 218 -2.63 -26.08 11.77
C TYR A 218 -1.72 -26.47 12.95
N GLU A 219 -2.27 -26.95 14.08
CA GLU A 219 -1.48 -27.40 15.24
C GLU A 219 -0.44 -28.48 14.86
N HIS A 220 -0.76 -29.34 13.89
CA HIS A 220 0.12 -30.39 13.39
C HIS A 220 1.34 -29.88 12.58
N ILE A 221 1.33 -28.61 12.15
CA ILE A 221 2.43 -28.00 11.42
C ILE A 221 3.53 -27.60 12.42
N HIS A 222 4.72 -28.18 12.29
CA HIS A 222 5.89 -27.80 13.09
C HIS A 222 6.87 -26.92 12.31
N THR A 223 6.86 -26.97 10.97
CA THR A 223 7.78 -26.21 10.11
C THR A 223 7.05 -25.42 9.04
N ILE A 224 7.32 -24.11 8.98
CA ILE A 224 6.81 -23.19 7.96
C ILE A 224 7.97 -22.81 7.04
N LYS A 225 7.82 -23.05 5.74
CA LYS A 225 8.81 -22.70 4.71
C LYS A 225 8.26 -21.62 3.78
N ILE A 226 9.00 -20.54 3.56
CA ILE A 226 8.58 -19.47 2.63
C ILE A 226 9.44 -19.50 1.37
N SER A 227 8.80 -19.35 0.20
CA SER A 227 9.44 -19.31 -1.12
C SER A 227 9.11 -18.00 -1.81
N TYR A 228 10.14 -17.28 -2.27
CA TYR A 228 10.01 -15.96 -2.89
C TYR A 228 10.22 -15.96 -4.40
N ASN A 229 10.40 -17.13 -5.04
CA ASN A 229 10.83 -17.23 -6.43
C ASN A 229 9.95 -16.49 -7.45
N SER A 230 8.67 -16.25 -7.14
CA SER A 230 7.80 -15.44 -8.00
C SER A 230 8.00 -13.94 -7.81
N VAL A 231 8.51 -13.49 -6.66
CA VAL A 231 8.72 -12.07 -6.38
C VAL A 231 9.76 -11.51 -7.33
N ARG A 232 9.40 -10.44 -8.04
CA ARG A 232 10.28 -9.79 -9.02
C ARG A 232 11.61 -9.36 -8.39
N PRO A 233 12.72 -9.45 -9.13
CA PRO A 233 14.03 -9.00 -8.64
C PRO A 233 14.08 -7.51 -8.33
N LYS A 234 15.06 -7.14 -7.51
CA LYS A 234 15.40 -5.75 -7.21
C LYS A 234 15.76 -5.00 -8.49
N GLY A 235 15.26 -3.77 -8.64
CA GLY A 235 15.50 -2.93 -9.81
C GLY A 235 14.46 -3.09 -10.93
N GLU A 236 13.59 -4.10 -10.87
CA GLU A 236 12.54 -4.26 -11.90
C GLU A 236 11.49 -3.14 -11.81
N ARG A 237 11.16 -2.51 -12.95
CA ARG A 237 10.31 -1.30 -12.98
C ARG A 237 8.86 -1.60 -12.55
N LEU A 238 8.31 -0.73 -11.70
CA LEU A 238 6.90 -0.82 -11.29
C LEU A 238 6.00 -0.10 -12.29
N LYS A 239 4.92 -0.77 -12.74
CA LYS A 239 4.00 -0.24 -13.76
C LYS A 239 3.07 0.88 -13.24
N THR A 240 2.69 0.84 -11.97
CA THR A 240 1.59 1.69 -11.44
C THR A 240 2.05 2.85 -10.55
N PHE A 241 3.03 2.64 -9.67
CA PHE A 241 3.45 3.65 -8.67
C PHE A 241 4.75 4.40 -9.04
N GLY A 242 5.36 4.11 -10.20
CA GLY A 242 6.70 4.62 -10.54
C GLY A 242 7.80 3.92 -9.75
N GLY A 243 9.07 4.19 -10.08
CA GLY A 243 10.22 3.57 -9.42
C GLY A 243 10.48 2.11 -9.79
N THR A 244 11.29 1.44 -8.96
CA THR A 244 11.76 0.06 -9.14
C THR A 244 11.46 -0.79 -7.90
N ALA A 245 11.26 -2.09 -8.08
CA ALA A 245 11.03 -3.03 -7.00
C ALA A 245 12.28 -3.18 -6.09
N SER A 246 12.05 -3.45 -4.81
CA SER A 246 13.11 -3.78 -3.84
C SER A 246 13.64 -5.20 -3.93
N GLY A 247 12.92 -6.11 -4.60
CA GLY A 247 13.17 -7.54 -4.50
C GLY A 247 12.55 -8.17 -3.26
N HIS A 248 12.89 -9.44 -3.02
CA HIS A 248 12.30 -10.26 -1.96
C HIS A 248 12.91 -10.06 -0.57
N GLU A 249 14.12 -9.47 -0.48
CA GLU A 249 14.89 -9.39 0.77
C GLU A 249 14.11 -8.71 1.91
N PRO A 250 13.45 -7.55 1.70
CA PRO A 250 12.73 -6.89 2.81
C PRO A 250 11.55 -7.73 3.32
N LEU A 251 10.91 -8.51 2.43
CA LEU A 251 9.85 -9.42 2.82
C LEU A 251 10.40 -10.59 3.64
N ARG A 252 11.56 -11.13 3.27
CA ARG A 252 12.27 -12.15 4.06
C ARG A 252 12.64 -11.62 5.44
N GLU A 253 13.20 -10.42 5.51
CA GLU A 253 13.59 -9.77 6.77
C GLU A 253 12.38 -9.56 7.70
N MET A 254 11.22 -9.17 7.15
CA MET A 254 9.98 -9.05 7.92
C MET A 254 9.59 -10.36 8.61
N PHE A 255 9.56 -11.48 7.87
CA PHE A 255 9.20 -12.79 8.45
C PHE A 255 10.24 -13.30 9.45
N VAL A 256 11.53 -13.10 9.18
CA VAL A 256 12.60 -13.40 10.14
C VAL A 256 12.44 -12.57 11.41
N GLY A 257 12.13 -11.28 11.25
CA GLY A 257 11.87 -10.38 12.36
C GLY A 257 10.69 -10.84 13.20
N PHE A 258 9.58 -11.24 12.57
CA PHE A 258 8.39 -11.76 13.27
C PHE A 258 8.73 -13.00 14.10
N ASP A 259 9.45 -13.97 13.52
CA ASP A 259 9.90 -15.18 14.22
C ASP A 259 10.77 -14.83 15.44
N LYS A 260 11.70 -13.87 15.27
CA LYS A 260 12.56 -13.38 16.36
C LYS A 260 11.78 -12.64 17.44
N THR A 261 10.81 -11.79 17.07
CA THR A 261 9.94 -11.08 18.01
C THR A 261 9.19 -12.07 18.88
N LEU A 262 8.57 -13.09 18.27
CA LEU A 262 7.78 -14.10 18.99
C LEU A 262 8.63 -15.01 19.89
N LYS A 263 9.89 -15.24 19.52
CA LYS A 263 10.82 -16.11 20.25
C LYS A 263 11.81 -15.38 21.17
N ASN A 264 11.53 -14.11 21.46
CA ASN A 264 12.36 -13.29 22.36
C ASN A 264 13.84 -13.19 21.94
N LYS A 265 14.09 -13.07 20.62
CA LYS A 265 15.45 -12.99 20.03
C LYS A 265 15.81 -11.58 19.54
N ILE A 266 15.02 -10.56 19.87
CA ILE A 266 15.28 -9.15 19.52
C ILE A 266 15.79 -8.40 20.73
N ASP A 267 15.02 -8.39 21.83
CA ASP A 267 15.38 -7.72 23.07
C ASP A 267 15.61 -8.76 24.19
N PRO A 268 16.84 -8.94 24.68
CA PRO A 268 17.14 -9.89 25.75
C PRO A 268 16.60 -9.47 27.12
N HIS A 269 16.23 -8.20 27.29
CA HIS A 269 15.65 -7.69 28.55
C HIS A 269 14.13 -7.85 28.62
N LEU A 270 13.49 -8.13 27.49
CA LEU A 270 12.08 -8.43 27.44
C LEU A 270 11.84 -9.86 27.95
N GLU A 271 10.92 -10.04 28.91
CA GLU A 271 10.58 -11.38 29.39
C GLU A 271 10.00 -12.22 28.24
N PRO A 272 10.38 -13.49 28.03
CA PRO A 272 9.83 -14.31 26.97
C PRO A 272 8.30 -14.47 27.05
N ILE A 273 7.67 -14.72 25.90
CA ILE A 273 6.28 -15.17 25.88
C ILE A 273 6.22 -16.57 26.54
N VAL A 274 5.40 -16.70 27.57
CA VAL A 274 5.10 -18.01 28.17
C VAL A 274 4.04 -18.71 27.32
N SER A 275 4.36 -19.88 26.80
CA SER A 275 3.45 -20.73 26.04
C SER A 275 2.90 -21.90 26.85
N ASP A 276 1.75 -22.43 26.45
CA ASP A 276 1.26 -23.72 26.92
C ASP A 276 1.98 -24.90 26.23
N GLU A 277 1.55 -26.13 26.57
CA GLU A 277 2.10 -27.39 26.04
C GLU A 277 1.97 -27.53 24.51
N LYS A 278 1.08 -26.76 23.90
CA LYS A 278 0.88 -26.72 22.44
C LYS A 278 1.61 -25.54 21.78
N GLY A 279 2.44 -24.84 22.54
CA GLY A 279 3.23 -23.71 22.05
C GLY A 279 2.47 -22.39 21.96
N TYR A 280 1.20 -22.32 22.36
CA TYR A 280 0.41 -21.09 22.28
C TYR A 280 0.73 -20.13 23.43
N GLY A 281 1.21 -18.95 23.08
CA GLY A 281 1.53 -17.88 24.02
C GLY A 281 0.72 -16.61 23.80
N GLN A 282 0.55 -15.82 24.85
CA GLN A 282 -0.12 -14.52 24.77
C GLN A 282 0.89 -13.41 24.46
N VAL A 283 0.62 -12.62 23.42
CA VAL A 283 1.46 -11.46 23.08
C VAL A 283 1.15 -10.24 23.95
N ARG A 284 2.12 -9.32 24.02
CA ARG A 284 2.00 -8.00 24.64
C ARG A 284 2.02 -6.92 23.56
N PRO A 285 1.58 -5.69 23.87
CA PRO A 285 1.60 -4.58 22.92
C PRO A 285 2.97 -4.36 22.25
N ILE A 286 4.08 -4.55 22.98
CA ILE A 286 5.43 -4.39 22.43
C ILE A 286 5.70 -5.34 21.25
N HIS A 287 5.27 -6.59 21.32
CA HIS A 287 5.43 -7.54 20.20
C HIS A 287 4.64 -7.08 18.96
N ILE A 288 3.42 -6.55 19.17
CA ILE A 288 2.59 -6.01 18.08
C ILE A 288 3.20 -4.74 17.48
N LEU A 289 3.79 -3.87 18.31
CA LEU A 289 4.51 -2.69 17.86
C LEU A 289 5.73 -3.09 17.02
N ASP A 290 6.53 -4.06 17.46
CA ASP A 290 7.68 -4.57 16.71
C ASP A 290 7.26 -5.18 15.38
N MET A 291 6.21 -5.99 15.37
CA MET A 291 5.66 -6.56 14.12
C MET A 291 5.18 -5.46 13.17
N GLY A 292 4.49 -4.43 13.67
CA GLY A 292 4.09 -3.27 12.87
C GLY A 292 5.27 -2.46 12.33
N ASN A 293 6.33 -2.28 13.12
CA ASN A 293 7.56 -1.63 12.71
C ASN A 293 8.28 -2.42 11.60
N LEU A 294 8.33 -3.76 11.72
CA LEU A 294 8.91 -4.64 10.71
C LEU A 294 8.12 -4.62 9.39
N ILE A 295 6.79 -4.52 9.46
CA ILE A 295 5.94 -4.25 8.27
C ILE A 295 6.33 -2.91 7.64
N GLY A 296 6.45 -1.86 8.44
CA GLY A 296 6.88 -0.54 7.97
C GLY A 296 8.26 -0.58 7.29
N ALA A 297 9.24 -1.24 7.92
CA ALA A 297 10.59 -1.39 7.40
C ALA A 297 10.60 -2.10 6.03
N ASN A 298 9.83 -3.18 5.89
CA ASN A 298 9.67 -3.89 4.62
C ASN A 298 9.20 -2.94 3.49
N VAL A 299 8.15 -2.17 3.76
CA VAL A 299 7.57 -1.26 2.76
C VAL A 299 8.50 -0.09 2.42
N VAL A 300 9.20 0.48 3.42
CA VAL A 300 10.08 1.64 3.23
C VAL A 300 11.34 1.29 2.43
N VAL A 301 11.97 0.14 2.69
CA VAL A 301 13.13 -0.34 1.91
C VAL A 301 12.76 -0.62 0.44
N GLY A 302 11.47 -0.91 0.20
CA GLY A 302 10.77 -0.91 -1.09
C GLY A 302 10.93 0.34 -1.95
N GLY A 303 10.98 1.51 -1.30
CA GLY A 303 10.68 2.80 -1.92
C GLY A 303 11.89 3.66 -2.26
N LYS A 304 12.97 3.09 -2.83
CA LYS A 304 14.02 3.93 -3.45
C LYS A 304 13.45 4.59 -4.72
N LEU A 305 12.72 5.68 -4.53
CA LEU A 305 12.35 6.64 -5.55
C LEU A 305 13.62 7.45 -5.89
N PHE A 306 14.20 7.16 -7.05
CA PHE A 306 15.10 8.10 -7.73
C PHE A 306 14.29 8.97 -8.68
#